data_AF-A0A967GNP7-F1
#
_entry.id   AF-A0A967GNP7-F1
#
_cell.length_a   1.000
_cell.length_b   1.000
_cell.length_c   1.000
_cell.angle_alpha   90.00
_cell.angle_beta   90.00
_cell.angle_gamma   90.00
#
_symmetry.space_group_name_H-M   'P 1'
#
loop_
_entity.id
_entity.type
_entity.pdbx_description
1 polymer ?
#
loop_
_entity_poly.entity_id
_entity_poly.type
_entity_poly.pdbx_seq_one_letter_code
_entity_poly.pdbx_strand_id
1 'polypeptide(L)'
;GWNVVKVIWGGRWDPLIANDENGNLRRIMEETVDGEFQTYKSKDGAFVREKFFGKHPDTAAMVANMSDEEIWHLNRGGHDPVKVYAAYDAAMKHKGQPTIILAKTIKGYGMGSAGEGQNTAHQQKKMDFEALKEMRDRFNIPVSDKDIENVPYYKPDPDSAELEYLQERRKSLGGYLPQRRKKAAKLEVPGVEIFQTQLDGTGEREASTTMAFVRMLTALTR
;
A
#
# COMPACT_ATOMS: atom_id res chain seq x y z
N GLY A 1 -2.14 13.89 18.15
CA GLY A 1 -1.78 13.85 16.71
C GLY A 1 -1.83 12.41 16.23
N TRP A 2 -1.37 12.14 15.01
CA TRP A 2 -1.16 10.77 14.51
C TRP A 2 0.30 10.35 14.72
N ASN A 3 0.55 9.06 14.93
CA ASN A 3 1.87 8.46 14.78
C ASN A 3 2.17 8.28 13.28
N VAL A 4 3.23 8.90 12.77
CA VAL A 4 3.55 8.89 11.34
C VAL A 4 4.81 8.07 11.09
N VAL A 5 4.68 6.98 10.34
CA VAL A 5 5.81 6.13 9.92
C VAL A 5 6.03 6.32 8.42
N LYS A 6 7.18 6.88 8.04
CA LYS A 6 7.54 7.12 6.63
C LYS A 6 8.43 5.99 6.11
N VAL A 7 7.96 5.23 5.12
CA VAL A 7 8.71 4.14 4.47
C VAL A 7 9.19 4.63 3.11
N ILE A 8 10.32 5.35 3.12
CA ILE A 8 10.79 6.13 1.96
C ILE A 8 11.78 5.35 1.09
N TRP A 9 12.80 4.74 1.71
CA TRP A 9 13.93 4.10 1.03
C TRP A 9 14.00 2.62 1.37
N GLY A 10 14.35 1.78 0.40
CA GLY A 10 14.63 0.36 0.65
C GLY A 10 16.03 0.13 1.21
N GLY A 11 16.34 -1.09 1.61
CA GLY A 11 17.57 -1.45 2.32
C GLY A 11 18.86 -1.21 1.51
N ARG A 12 18.78 -1.13 0.18
CA ARG A 12 19.94 -0.79 -0.67
C ARG A 12 20.48 0.62 -0.41
N TRP A 13 19.67 1.51 0.17
CA TRP A 13 20.10 2.84 0.59
C TRP A 13 20.78 2.86 1.96
N ASP A 14 20.61 1.81 2.79
CA ASP A 14 21.09 1.84 4.17
C ASP A 14 22.60 2.10 4.27
N PRO A 15 23.48 1.49 3.44
CA PRO A 15 24.91 1.80 3.48
C PRO A 15 25.24 3.24 3.07
N LEU A 16 24.54 3.79 2.09
CA LEU A 16 24.74 5.18 1.65
C LEU A 16 24.31 6.16 2.76
N ILE A 17 23.15 5.93 3.37
CA ILE A 17 22.64 6.79 4.45
C ILE A 17 23.53 6.69 5.69
N ALA A 18 24.03 5.50 6.02
CA ALA A 18 24.94 5.30 7.15
C ALA A 18 26.28 6.02 6.97
N ASN A 19 26.75 6.17 5.72
CA ASN A 19 27.99 6.85 5.37
C ASN A 19 27.82 8.35 5.03
N ASP A 20 26.62 8.93 5.21
CA ASP A 20 26.35 10.36 4.99
C ASP A 20 26.79 11.21 6.18
N GLU A 21 28.09 11.27 6.45
CA GLU A 21 28.66 11.94 7.64
C GLU A 21 28.29 13.44 7.71
N ASN A 22 28.24 14.10 6.55
CA ASN A 22 27.97 15.54 6.46
C ASN A 22 26.48 15.86 6.29
N GLY A 23 25.60 14.85 6.18
CA GLY A 23 24.17 15.03 5.95
C GLY A 23 23.80 15.54 4.55
N ASN A 24 24.74 15.50 3.60
CA ASN A 24 24.55 16.03 2.25
C ASN A 24 23.62 15.14 1.42
N LEU A 25 23.67 13.81 1.59
CA LEU A 25 22.70 12.91 0.96
C LEU A 25 21.29 13.17 1.48
N ARG A 26 21.12 13.29 2.80
CA ARG A 26 19.84 13.66 3.41
C ARG A 26 19.33 15.00 2.88
N ARG A 27 20.21 16.01 2.77
CA ARG A 27 19.86 17.33 2.27
C ARG A 27 19.31 17.26 0.84
N ILE A 28 20.02 16.62 -0.09
CA ILE A 28 19.53 16.51 -1.47
C ILE A 28 18.24 15.68 -1.55
N MET A 29 18.02 14.71 -0.66
CA MET A 29 16.77 13.96 -0.58
C MET A 29 15.59 14.83 -0.14
N GLU A 30 15.81 15.77 0.78
CA GLU A 30 14.77 16.68 1.32
C GLU A 30 14.49 17.86 0.39
N GLU A 31 15.50 18.35 -0.34
CA GLU A 31 15.36 19.44 -1.33
C GLU A 31 14.77 18.97 -2.67
N THR A 32 14.93 17.70 -3.02
CA THR A 32 14.40 17.13 -4.27
C THR A 32 12.87 17.00 -4.21
N VAL A 33 12.18 17.63 -5.16
CA VAL A 33 10.71 17.62 -5.21
C VAL A 33 10.16 16.38 -5.93
N ASP A 34 8.87 16.10 -5.74
CA ASP A 34 8.21 14.92 -6.33
C ASP A 34 8.34 14.85 -7.86
N GLY A 35 8.25 15.99 -8.57
CA GLY A 35 8.42 16.05 -10.02
C GLY A 35 9.80 15.59 -10.49
N GLU A 36 10.85 15.89 -9.71
CA GLU A 36 12.20 15.38 -9.98
C GLU A 36 12.28 13.88 -9.69
N PHE A 37 11.74 13.41 -8.56
CA PHE A 37 11.72 11.98 -8.23
C PHE A 37 10.97 11.13 -9.27
N GLN A 38 9.94 11.69 -9.89
CA GLN A 38 9.25 11.04 -11.01
C GLN A 38 10.11 11.05 -12.27
N THR A 39 10.77 12.17 -12.59
CA THR A 39 11.70 12.25 -13.72
C THR A 39 12.81 11.21 -13.58
N TYR A 40 13.44 11.11 -12.41
CA TYR A 40 14.49 10.12 -12.13
C TYR A 40 14.06 8.69 -12.42
N LYS A 41 12.82 8.30 -12.10
CA LYS A 41 12.32 6.93 -12.35
C LYS A 41 11.83 6.69 -13.78
N SER A 42 11.86 7.69 -14.64
CA SER A 42 11.55 7.57 -16.08
C SER A 42 12.79 7.62 -16.99
N LYS A 43 13.98 7.69 -16.38
CA LYS A 43 15.28 7.76 -17.07
C LYS A 43 16.09 6.50 -16.78
N ASP A 44 17.39 6.63 -16.58
CA ASP A 44 18.34 5.55 -16.32
C ASP A 44 19.26 5.89 -15.12
N GLY A 45 20.15 4.96 -14.77
CA GLY A 45 21.11 5.13 -13.70
C GLY A 45 22.10 6.28 -13.91
N ALA A 46 22.56 6.48 -15.16
CA ALA A 46 23.47 7.56 -15.52
C ALA A 46 22.84 8.94 -15.25
N PHE A 47 21.57 9.11 -15.62
CA PHE A 47 20.81 10.32 -15.34
C PHE A 47 20.62 10.54 -13.84
N VAL A 48 20.37 9.49 -13.06
CA VAL A 48 20.27 9.59 -11.58
C VAL A 48 21.63 9.98 -10.98
N ARG A 49 22.73 9.39 -11.45
CA ARG A 49 24.08 9.77 -11.04
C ARG A 49 24.32 11.26 -11.28
N GLU A 50 24.08 11.73 -12.50
CA GLU A 50 24.35 13.11 -12.88
C GLU A 50 23.41 14.11 -12.20
N LYS A 51 22.11 13.84 -12.19
CA LYS A 51 21.07 14.84 -11.81
C LYS A 51 20.60 14.75 -10.36
N PHE A 52 20.78 13.61 -9.69
CA PHE A 52 20.46 13.49 -8.27
C PHE A 52 21.74 13.53 -7.43
N PHE A 53 22.64 12.56 -7.61
CA PHE A 53 23.89 12.51 -6.83
C PHE A 53 24.87 13.63 -7.22
N GLY A 54 24.86 14.09 -8.48
CA GLY A 54 25.66 15.22 -8.95
C GLY A 54 25.21 16.60 -8.44
N LYS A 55 24.13 16.71 -7.66
CA LYS A 55 23.72 17.97 -7.02
C LYS A 55 24.76 18.49 -6.02
N HIS A 56 25.59 17.61 -5.47
CA HIS A 56 26.65 17.96 -4.54
C HIS A 56 27.91 17.09 -4.76
N PRO A 57 29.14 17.64 -4.67
CA PRO A 57 30.37 16.86 -4.84
C PRO A 57 30.45 15.63 -3.93
N ASP A 58 30.12 15.79 -2.64
CA ASP A 58 30.11 14.68 -1.67
C ASP A 58 29.17 13.54 -2.09
N THR A 59 27.93 13.85 -2.50
CA THR A 59 26.97 12.82 -2.91
C THR A 59 27.35 12.17 -4.23
N ALA A 60 28.04 12.89 -5.12
CA ALA A 60 28.62 12.31 -6.32
C ALA A 60 29.75 11.33 -5.99
N ALA A 61 30.61 11.69 -5.02
CA ALA A 61 31.69 10.82 -4.53
C ALA A 61 31.16 9.55 -3.86
N MET A 62 30.04 9.63 -3.12
CA MET A 62 29.41 8.47 -2.45
C MET A 62 29.04 7.34 -3.41
N VAL A 63 28.72 7.65 -4.66
CA VAL A 63 28.32 6.67 -5.68
C VAL A 63 29.38 6.47 -6.77
N ALA A 64 30.58 7.04 -6.61
CA ALA A 64 31.63 7.01 -7.63
C ALA A 64 32.05 5.58 -8.02
N ASN A 65 32.00 4.64 -7.07
CA ASN A 65 32.34 3.24 -7.29
C ASN A 65 31.14 2.35 -7.61
N MET A 66 29.93 2.89 -7.61
CA MET A 66 28.74 2.17 -8.06
C MET A 66 28.64 2.27 -9.57
N SER A 67 28.24 1.20 -10.23
CA SER A 67 27.78 1.21 -11.62
C SER A 67 26.44 1.95 -11.77
N ASP A 68 26.11 2.36 -13.00
CA ASP A 68 24.80 2.99 -13.27
C ASP A 68 23.65 2.01 -13.01
N GLU A 69 23.87 0.71 -13.24
CA GLU A 69 22.90 -0.34 -12.93
C GLU A 69 22.63 -0.45 -11.42
N GLU A 70 23.68 -0.42 -10.58
CA GLU A 70 23.53 -0.43 -9.12
C GLU A 70 22.78 0.82 -8.62
N ILE A 71 23.08 2.00 -9.16
CA ILE A 71 22.36 3.24 -8.86
C ILE A 71 20.89 3.13 -9.27
N TRP A 72 20.62 2.60 -10.47
CA TRP A 72 19.26 2.41 -10.98
C TRP A 72 18.43 1.51 -10.06
N HIS A 73 19.09 0.49 -9.52
CA HIS A 73 18.55 -0.52 -8.63
C HIS A 73 18.32 -0.07 -7.18
N LEU A 74 18.66 1.16 -6.83
CA LEU A 74 18.25 1.77 -5.56
C LEU A 74 16.71 1.93 -5.51
N ASN A 75 16.08 1.13 -4.64
CA ASN A 75 14.63 0.94 -4.58
C ASN A 75 13.93 1.93 -3.61
N ARG A 76 12.61 2.11 -3.79
CA ARG A 76 11.76 2.86 -2.86
C ARG A 76 11.28 1.92 -1.74
N GLY A 77 11.11 2.45 -0.53
CA GLY A 77 10.87 1.64 0.68
C GLY A 77 9.56 0.85 0.66
N GLY A 78 8.53 1.31 -0.07
CA GLY A 78 7.29 0.57 -0.24
C GLY A 78 7.43 -0.73 -1.05
N HIS A 79 8.56 -0.92 -1.73
CA HIS A 79 8.92 -2.14 -2.47
C HIS A 79 9.94 -3.01 -1.71
N ASP A 80 10.20 -2.69 -0.44
CA ASP A 80 11.10 -3.47 0.42
C ASP A 80 10.28 -4.15 1.53
N PRO A 81 10.12 -5.49 1.48
CA PRO A 81 9.33 -6.23 2.45
C PRO A 81 9.81 -6.05 3.90
N VAL A 82 11.12 -5.86 4.12
CA VAL A 82 11.69 -5.68 5.46
C VAL A 82 11.28 -4.31 6.01
N LYS A 83 11.35 -3.26 5.19
CA LYS A 83 10.95 -1.90 5.59
C LYS A 83 9.44 -1.81 5.81
N VAL A 84 8.65 -2.46 4.96
CA VAL A 84 7.19 -2.53 5.12
C VAL A 84 6.83 -3.29 6.40
N TYR A 85 7.44 -4.46 6.65
CA TYR A 85 7.21 -5.21 7.88
C TYR A 85 7.55 -4.39 9.13
N ALA A 86 8.71 -3.74 9.17
CA ALA A 86 9.13 -2.90 10.29
C ALA A 86 8.12 -1.78 10.58
N ALA A 87 7.52 -1.19 9.54
CA ALA A 87 6.49 -0.17 9.71
C ALA A 87 5.18 -0.73 10.30
N TYR A 88 4.73 -1.90 9.85
CA TYR A 88 3.57 -2.57 10.43
C TYR A 88 3.81 -3.02 11.87
N ASP A 89 4.98 -3.59 12.16
CA ASP A 89 5.38 -3.99 13.52
C ASP A 89 5.40 -2.79 14.48
N ALA A 90 6.01 -1.67 14.06
CA ALA A 90 5.98 -0.42 14.82
C ALA A 90 4.55 0.10 15.03
N ALA A 91 3.69 0.05 14.00
CA ALA A 91 2.29 0.47 14.09
C ALA A 91 1.48 -0.40 15.07
N MET A 92 1.69 -1.71 15.07
CA MET A 92 0.99 -2.67 15.96
C MET A 92 1.40 -2.53 17.42
N LYS A 93 2.67 -2.19 17.67
CA LYS A 93 3.22 -1.93 19.00
C LYS A 93 2.79 -0.58 19.57
N HIS A 94 2.50 0.39 18.71
CA HIS A 94 2.10 1.73 19.12
C HIS A 94 0.75 1.77 19.86
N LYS A 95 0.61 2.66 20.85
CA LYS A 95 -0.59 2.81 21.71
C LYS A 95 -0.94 4.29 21.88
N GLY A 96 -2.21 4.58 22.19
CA GLY A 96 -2.69 5.92 22.57
C GLY A 96 -3.15 6.82 21.41
N GLN A 97 -2.77 6.52 20.17
CA GLN A 97 -3.15 7.29 18.98
C GLN A 97 -3.08 6.42 17.71
N PRO A 98 -3.80 6.78 16.63
CA PRO A 98 -3.73 6.06 15.36
C PRO A 98 -2.36 6.21 14.68
N THR A 99 -1.99 5.21 13.87
CA THR A 99 -0.78 5.23 13.04
C THR A 99 -1.13 5.39 11.56
N ILE A 100 -0.41 6.25 10.86
CA ILE A 100 -0.39 6.34 9.39
C ILE A 100 0.98 5.91 8.87
N ILE A 101 0.98 4.97 7.93
CA ILE A 101 2.19 4.53 7.21
C ILE A 101 2.19 5.20 5.84
N LEU A 102 3.20 6.03 5.58
CA LEU A 102 3.42 6.68 4.29
C LEU A 102 4.45 5.88 3.50
N ALA A 103 3.99 4.94 2.68
CA ALA A 103 4.85 4.09 1.87
C ALA A 103 5.13 4.71 0.50
N LYS A 104 6.40 5.04 0.23
CA LYS A 104 6.85 5.57 -1.06
C LYS A 104 7.03 4.41 -2.04
N THR A 105 6.26 4.39 -3.12
CA THR A 105 6.24 3.33 -4.15
C THR A 105 6.50 3.90 -5.54
N ILE A 106 6.64 3.04 -6.55
CA ILE A 106 6.72 3.43 -7.98
C ILE A 106 5.39 3.05 -8.64
N LYS A 107 4.72 4.01 -9.28
CA LYS A 107 3.51 3.74 -10.09
C LYS A 107 3.89 2.89 -11.31
N GLY A 108 3.15 1.82 -11.55
CA GLY A 108 3.45 0.88 -12.64
C GLY A 108 4.72 0.06 -12.42
N TYR A 109 5.12 -0.18 -11.16
CA TYR A 109 6.33 -0.95 -10.86
C TYR A 109 6.34 -2.32 -11.56
N GLY A 110 7.39 -2.58 -12.33
CA GLY A 110 7.52 -3.83 -13.07
C GLY A 110 6.84 -3.88 -14.42
N MET A 111 6.24 -2.77 -14.86
CA MET A 111 5.60 -2.66 -16.17
C MET A 111 6.55 -2.11 -17.26
N GLY A 112 7.81 -1.83 -16.93
CA GLY A 112 8.79 -1.37 -17.91
C GLY A 112 8.33 -0.13 -18.67
N SER A 113 8.55 -0.13 -19.98
CA SER A 113 8.16 0.98 -20.87
C SER A 113 6.65 1.20 -20.96
N ALA A 114 5.82 0.24 -20.53
CA ALA A 114 4.36 0.33 -20.62
C ALA A 114 3.71 1.18 -19.51
N GLY A 115 4.47 1.69 -18.54
CA GLY A 115 3.92 2.64 -17.57
C GLY A 115 4.72 2.87 -16.29
N GLU A 116 5.88 2.21 -16.11
CA GLU A 116 6.67 2.39 -14.89
C GLU A 116 7.22 3.82 -14.80
N GLY A 117 6.85 4.54 -13.74
CA GLY A 117 7.26 5.93 -13.56
C GLY A 117 6.67 6.91 -14.57
N GLN A 118 5.73 6.49 -15.43
CA GLN A 118 5.10 7.35 -16.43
C GLN A 118 3.72 7.85 -15.99
N ASN A 119 3.39 9.08 -16.40
CA ASN A 119 2.06 9.67 -16.21
C ASN A 119 1.13 9.35 -17.40
N THR A 120 1.05 8.08 -17.78
CA THR A 120 0.06 7.62 -18.76
C THR A 120 -1.35 7.67 -18.16
N ALA A 121 -2.35 7.92 -19.01
CA ALA A 121 -3.74 7.94 -18.59
C ALA A 121 -4.13 6.56 -18.04
N HIS A 122 -4.87 6.54 -16.91
CA HIS A 122 -5.39 5.31 -16.30
C HIS A 122 -6.29 4.48 -17.26
N GLN A 123 -6.64 5.03 -18.43
CA GLN A 123 -7.47 4.40 -19.45
C GLN A 123 -6.68 3.62 -20.52
N GLN A 124 -5.35 3.55 -20.46
CA GLN A 124 -4.57 2.64 -21.32
C GLN A 124 -4.89 1.19 -20.93
N LYS A 125 -5.93 0.65 -21.57
CA LYS A 125 -6.61 -0.60 -21.22
C LYS A 125 -5.88 -1.86 -21.70
N LYS A 126 -4.76 -1.72 -22.41
CA LYS A 126 -4.03 -2.82 -23.05
C LYS A 126 -2.53 -2.60 -22.87
N MET A 127 -1.86 -3.52 -22.19
CA MET A 127 -0.43 -3.74 -22.38
C MET A 127 -0.23 -4.36 -23.76
N ASP A 128 0.81 -3.97 -24.47
CA ASP A 128 1.24 -4.70 -25.65
C ASP A 128 1.91 -6.03 -25.25
N PHE A 129 2.11 -6.90 -26.23
CA PHE A 129 2.62 -8.24 -26.01
C PHE A 129 4.05 -8.24 -25.45
N GLU A 130 4.90 -7.33 -25.92
CA GLU A 130 6.29 -7.23 -25.45
C GLU A 130 6.35 -6.79 -23.99
N ALA A 131 5.51 -5.85 -23.57
CA ALA A 131 5.40 -5.45 -22.17
C ALA A 131 4.91 -6.59 -21.26
N LEU A 132 4.06 -7.49 -21.77
CA LEU A 132 3.65 -8.70 -21.03
C LEU A 132 4.83 -9.66 -20.85
N LYS A 133 5.65 -9.86 -21.89
CA LYS A 133 6.88 -10.67 -21.80
C LYS A 133 7.88 -10.07 -20.82
N GLU A 134 8.13 -8.76 -20.91
CA GLU A 134 9.03 -8.04 -20.00
C GLU A 134 8.56 -8.17 -18.54
N MET A 135 7.27 -8.00 -18.28
CA MET A 135 6.71 -8.17 -16.94
C MET A 135 6.88 -9.61 -16.44
N ARG A 136 6.57 -10.62 -17.28
CA ARG A 136 6.77 -12.03 -16.92
C ARG A 136 8.23 -12.29 -16.55
N ASP A 137 9.17 -11.85 -17.39
CA ASP A 137 10.59 -12.11 -17.19
C ASP A 137 11.12 -11.40 -15.95
N ARG A 138 10.71 -10.14 -15.74
CA ARG A 138 11.10 -9.33 -14.58
C ARG A 138 10.65 -9.93 -13.25
N PHE A 139 9.48 -10.56 -13.20
CA PHE A 139 8.96 -11.21 -12.01
C PHE A 139 9.17 -12.72 -12.00
N ASN A 140 9.93 -13.25 -12.97
CA ASN A 140 10.23 -14.67 -13.13
C ASN A 140 8.96 -15.56 -13.09
N ILE A 141 7.88 -15.10 -13.73
CA ILE A 141 6.62 -15.84 -13.75
C ILE A 141 6.77 -17.06 -14.68
N PRO A 142 6.52 -18.29 -14.21
CA PRO A 142 6.77 -19.52 -14.96
C PRO A 142 5.67 -19.78 -16.00
N VAL A 143 5.60 -18.93 -17.02
CA VAL A 143 4.70 -19.03 -18.17
C VAL A 143 5.53 -19.06 -19.44
N SER A 144 5.30 -20.06 -20.29
CA SER A 144 6.10 -20.21 -21.51
C SER A 144 5.85 -19.08 -22.51
N ASP A 145 6.81 -18.84 -23.41
CA ASP A 145 6.66 -17.91 -24.54
C ASP A 145 5.45 -18.25 -25.43
N LYS A 146 5.08 -19.54 -25.52
CA LYS A 146 3.93 -19.99 -26.32
C LYS A 146 2.60 -19.70 -25.64
N ASP A 147 2.58 -19.74 -24.31
CA ASP A 147 1.34 -19.62 -23.55
C ASP A 147 1.01 -18.16 -23.24
N ILE A 148 2.02 -17.28 -23.16
CA ILE A 148 1.84 -15.89 -22.73
C ILE A 148 0.88 -15.07 -23.62
N GLU A 149 0.76 -15.43 -24.90
CA GLU A 149 -0.21 -14.81 -25.84
C GLU A 149 -1.66 -14.94 -25.36
N ASN A 150 -1.98 -16.02 -24.65
CA ASN A 150 -3.32 -16.28 -24.14
C ASN A 150 -3.59 -15.60 -22.78
N VAL A 151 -2.61 -14.89 -22.23
CA VAL A 151 -2.65 -14.24 -20.91
C VAL A 151 -3.17 -15.21 -19.82
N PRO A 152 -2.51 -16.38 -19.66
CA PRO A 152 -3.02 -17.44 -18.80
C PRO A 152 -2.94 -17.04 -17.33
N TYR A 153 -3.91 -17.49 -16.54
CA TYR A 153 -3.76 -17.48 -15.10
C TYR A 153 -2.71 -18.52 -14.69
N TYR A 154 -1.70 -18.09 -13.92
CA TYR A 154 -0.78 -18.99 -13.26
C TYR A 154 -1.30 -19.35 -11.86
N LYS A 155 -1.36 -20.65 -11.57
CA LYS A 155 -1.60 -21.18 -10.24
C LYS A 155 -0.47 -22.16 -9.93
N PRO A 156 0.30 -21.97 -8.85
CA PRO A 156 1.30 -22.94 -8.43
C PRO A 156 0.69 -24.32 -8.19
N ASP A 157 1.50 -25.37 -8.36
CA ASP A 157 1.06 -26.74 -8.15
C ASP A 157 0.53 -26.97 -6.73
N PRO A 158 -0.45 -27.86 -6.53
CA PRO A 158 -1.05 -28.11 -5.22
C PRO A 158 -0.08 -28.48 -4.10
N ASP A 159 1.04 -29.10 -4.46
CA ASP A 159 2.14 -29.58 -3.60
C ASP A 159 3.39 -28.70 -3.67
N SER A 160 3.30 -27.53 -4.30
CA SER A 160 4.39 -26.55 -4.36
C SER A 160 4.66 -25.87 -3.01
N ALA A 161 5.93 -25.50 -2.77
CA ALA A 161 6.34 -24.79 -1.56
C ALA A 161 5.65 -23.42 -1.43
N GLU A 162 5.38 -22.75 -2.56
CA GLU A 162 4.68 -21.47 -2.63
C GLU A 162 3.24 -21.59 -2.13
N LEU A 163 2.51 -22.64 -2.56
CA LEU A 163 1.14 -22.85 -2.13
C LEU A 163 1.09 -23.31 -0.67
N GLU A 164 2.00 -24.20 -0.25
CA GLU A 164 2.13 -24.62 1.15
C GLU A 164 2.33 -23.40 2.07
N TYR A 165 3.32 -22.55 1.75
CA TYR A 165 3.60 -21.35 2.51
C TYR A 165 2.40 -20.39 2.55
N LEU A 166 1.75 -20.14 1.40
CA LEU A 166 0.55 -19.28 1.34
C LEU A 166 -0.56 -19.80 2.25
N GLN A 167 -0.85 -21.10 2.20
CA GLN A 167 -1.88 -21.74 3.01
C GLN A 167 -1.54 -21.66 4.50
N GLU A 168 -0.30 -21.98 4.87
CA GLU A 168 0.15 -21.97 6.25
C GLU A 168 0.06 -20.56 6.85
N ARG A 169 0.55 -19.54 6.14
CA ARG A 169 0.47 -18.14 6.59
C ARG A 169 -0.98 -17.69 6.77
N ARG A 170 -1.88 -17.98 5.82
CA ARG A 170 -3.31 -17.62 5.95
C ARG A 170 -3.98 -18.35 7.11
N LYS A 171 -3.69 -19.64 7.30
CA LYS A 171 -4.22 -20.43 8.41
C LYS A 171 -3.78 -19.86 9.76
N SER A 172 -2.49 -19.52 9.90
CA SER A 172 -1.94 -18.91 11.13
C SER A 172 -2.57 -17.55 11.48
N LEU A 173 -3.08 -16.83 10.47
CA LEU A 173 -3.71 -15.51 10.60
C LEU A 173 -5.26 -15.56 10.63
N GLY A 174 -5.85 -16.74 10.90
CA GLY A 174 -7.30 -16.89 11.08
C GLY A 174 -8.11 -17.10 9.79
N GLY A 175 -7.46 -17.49 8.69
CA GLY A 175 -8.12 -17.86 7.43
C GLY A 175 -7.98 -16.81 6.33
N TYR A 176 -8.90 -16.79 5.36
CA TYR A 176 -8.84 -15.90 4.19
C TYR A 176 -9.56 -14.56 4.40
N LEU A 177 -9.03 -13.50 3.78
CA LEU A 177 -9.61 -12.15 3.77
C LEU A 177 -9.50 -11.57 2.35
N PRO A 178 -10.43 -10.69 1.92
CA PRO A 178 -11.57 -10.17 2.68
C PRO A 178 -12.70 -11.20 2.81
N GLN A 179 -13.43 -11.15 3.92
CA GLN A 179 -14.61 -11.98 4.16
C GLN A 179 -15.79 -11.11 4.60
N ARG A 180 -16.98 -11.36 4.06
CA ARG A 180 -18.21 -10.69 4.47
C ARG A 180 -19.20 -11.68 5.09
N ARG A 181 -19.56 -11.45 6.35
CA ARG A 181 -20.61 -12.23 7.04
C ARG A 181 -21.99 -11.65 6.69
N LYS A 182 -22.92 -12.50 6.24
CA LYS A 182 -24.27 -12.08 5.82
C LYS A 182 -25.33 -12.19 6.91
N LYS A 183 -25.09 -13.01 7.94
CA LYS A 183 -26.02 -13.28 9.04
C LYS A 183 -25.33 -12.95 10.37
N ALA A 184 -26.11 -12.46 11.32
CA ALA A 184 -25.70 -12.20 12.70
C ALA A 184 -26.65 -12.93 13.66
N ALA A 185 -26.32 -12.94 14.96
CA ALA A 185 -27.23 -13.42 15.98
C ALA A 185 -28.55 -12.62 15.91
N LYS A 186 -29.68 -13.31 16.04
CA LYS A 186 -30.98 -12.65 16.12
C LYS A 186 -31.07 -11.93 17.46
N LEU A 187 -31.47 -10.66 17.44
CA LEU A 187 -31.85 -9.94 18.65
C LEU A 187 -33.32 -10.25 18.94
N GLU A 188 -33.66 -10.39 20.21
CA GLU A 188 -35.05 -10.37 20.64
C GLU A 188 -35.57 -8.95 20.41
N VAL A 189 -36.59 -8.82 19.57
CA VAL A 189 -37.24 -7.55 19.28
C VAL A 189 -38.45 -7.47 20.21
N PRO A 190 -38.53 -6.47 21.09
CA PRO A 190 -39.70 -6.30 21.95
C PRO A 190 -40.96 -6.14 21.10
N GLY A 191 -42.08 -6.63 21.62
CA GLY A 191 -43.37 -6.42 21.00
C GLY A 191 -43.75 -4.93 20.93
N VAL A 192 -44.70 -4.58 20.06
CA VAL A 192 -45.08 -3.18 19.83
C VAL A 192 -45.68 -2.50 21.07
N GLU A 193 -46.11 -3.31 22.05
CA GLU A 193 -46.75 -2.90 23.30
C GLU A 193 -45.84 -2.02 24.16
N ILE A 194 -44.52 -2.12 24.01
CA ILE A 194 -43.58 -1.23 24.73
C ILE A 194 -43.75 0.24 24.32
N PHE A 195 -44.39 0.50 23.17
CA PHE A 195 -44.66 1.83 22.63
C PHE A 195 -46.08 2.31 22.91
N GLN A 196 -46.86 1.65 23.78
CA GLN A 196 -48.28 1.98 23.97
C GLN A 196 -48.52 3.47 24.25
N THR A 197 -47.71 4.10 25.11
CA THR A 197 -47.83 5.54 25.41
C THR A 197 -47.57 6.45 24.20
N GLN A 198 -46.87 5.97 23.16
CA GLN A 198 -46.72 6.70 21.90
C GLN A 198 -47.87 6.40 20.94
N LEU A 199 -48.40 5.17 20.95
CA LEU A 199 -49.55 4.76 20.15
C LEU A 199 -50.84 5.44 20.60
N ASP A 200 -51.02 5.65 21.91
CA ASP A 200 -52.16 6.35 22.51
C ASP A 200 -52.20 7.84 22.16
N GLY A 201 -51.11 8.39 21.62
CA GLY A 201 -50.96 9.81 21.31
C GLY A 201 -50.71 10.68 22.54
N THR A 202 -50.51 11.98 22.32
CA THR A 202 -50.19 12.95 23.39
C THR A 202 -51.40 13.70 23.94
N GLY A 203 -52.60 13.28 23.55
CA GLY A 203 -53.86 13.94 23.92
C GLY A 203 -53.85 15.40 23.47
N GLU A 204 -54.13 16.31 24.39
CA GLU A 204 -54.16 17.77 24.14
C GLU A 204 -52.78 18.42 24.07
N ARG A 205 -51.70 17.69 24.40
CA ARG A 205 -50.34 18.24 24.34
C ARG A 205 -49.78 18.07 22.95
N GLU A 206 -49.28 19.14 22.37
CA GLU A 206 -48.48 19.05 21.16
C GLU A 206 -47.15 18.33 21.46
N ALA A 207 -46.74 17.48 20.54
CA ALA A 207 -45.43 16.85 20.56
C ALA A 207 -44.82 16.89 19.18
N SER A 208 -43.51 17.11 19.14
CA SER A 208 -42.73 16.99 17.93
C SER A 208 -42.35 15.54 17.69
N THR A 209 -42.03 15.21 16.44
CA THR A 209 -41.50 13.89 16.07
C THR A 209 -40.18 13.57 16.79
N THR A 210 -39.38 14.58 17.14
CA THR A 210 -38.19 14.41 18.00
C THR A 210 -38.56 13.94 19.40
N MET A 211 -39.61 14.51 20.02
CA MET A 211 -40.09 14.05 21.33
C MET A 211 -40.59 12.60 21.27
N ALA A 212 -41.32 12.23 20.21
CA ALA A 212 -41.77 10.85 20.00
C ALA A 212 -40.58 9.89 19.83
N PHE A 213 -39.60 10.23 18.99
CA PHE A 213 -38.38 9.44 18.78
C PHE A 213 -37.61 9.19 20.09
N VAL A 214 -37.38 10.22 20.91
CA VAL A 214 -36.67 10.06 22.19
C VAL A 214 -37.43 9.14 23.15
N ARG A 215 -38.76 9.23 23.20
CA ARG A 215 -39.58 8.35 24.04
C ARG A 215 -39.53 6.89 23.56
N MET A 216 -39.60 6.65 22.26
CA MET A 216 -39.44 5.30 21.69
C MET A 216 -38.04 4.75 21.96
N LEU A 217 -36.98 5.55 21.80
CA LEU A 217 -35.61 5.13 22.13
C LEU A 217 -35.44 4.82 23.61
N THR A 218 -36.10 5.59 24.49
CA THR A 218 -36.12 5.32 25.94
C THR A 218 -36.82 3.99 26.26
N ALA A 219 -37.93 3.68 25.59
CA ALA A 219 -38.62 2.40 25.76
C ALA A 219 -37.77 1.21 25.29
N LEU A 220 -36.99 1.39 24.21
CA LEU A 220 -36.09 0.36 23.66
C LEU A 220 -34.82 0.10 24.51
N THR A 221 -34.49 0.98 25.46
CA THR A 221 -33.26 0.89 26.28
C THR A 221 -33.52 0.40 27.71
N ARG A 222 -34.76 0.05 28.04
CA ARG A 222 -35.18 -0.56 29.31
C ARG A 222 -35.34 -2.06 29.15
#